data_AF-A0A2I7KFZ2-F1
#
_entry.id   AF-A0A2I7KFZ2-F1
#
_cell.length_a   1.000
_cell.length_b   1.000
_cell.length_c   1.000
_cell.angle_alpha   90.00
_cell.angle_beta   90.00
_cell.angle_gamma   90.00
#
_symmetry.space_group_name_H-M   'P 1'
#
loop_
_entity.id
_entity.type
_entity.pdbx_description
1 polymer ?
#
loop_
_entity_poly.entity_id
_entity_poly.type
_entity_poly.pdbx_seq_one_letter_code
_entity_poly.pdbx_strand_id
1 'polypeptide(L)'
;MSNFFDAEGFYAALDAIRRDREISWKKVAEKAKVSASTLTRMGQGKRPDVDSLAALASWSSLDVSQFYRTETMTRSQKDTLAEITTLLRADRNIKGEDAQTMELMIKTLYEDMRKRRADGAQV
;
A
#
# COMPACT_ATOMS: atom_id res chain seq x y z
N MET A 1 -21.01 -9.02 -0.66
CA MET A 1 -20.12 -9.19 0.50
C MET A 1 -19.29 -7.93 0.63
N SER A 2 -19.41 -7.21 1.74
CA SER A 2 -18.77 -5.90 1.88
C SER A 2 -17.25 -6.04 1.89
N ASN A 3 -16.62 -5.42 0.89
CA ASN A 3 -15.21 -5.62 0.60
C ASN A 3 -14.35 -4.54 1.29
N PHE A 4 -14.51 -4.40 2.61
CA PHE A 4 -13.92 -3.28 3.34
C PHE A 4 -12.40 -3.41 3.53
N PHE A 5 -11.84 -4.62 3.56
CA PHE A 5 -10.40 -4.82 3.83
C PHE A 5 -9.56 -4.98 2.56
N ASP A 6 -8.56 -4.11 2.39
CA ASP A 6 -7.58 -4.11 1.31
C ASP A 6 -6.43 -5.09 1.59
N ALA A 7 -6.67 -6.37 1.28
CA ALA A 7 -5.69 -7.42 1.52
C ALA A 7 -4.47 -7.33 0.59
N GLU A 8 -4.66 -6.84 -0.64
CA GLU A 8 -3.56 -6.62 -1.58
C GLU A 8 -2.66 -5.48 -1.09
N GLY A 9 -3.25 -4.37 -0.66
CA GLY A 9 -2.53 -3.25 -0.05
C GLY A 9 -1.77 -3.68 1.20
N PHE A 10 -2.41 -4.47 2.08
CA PHE A 10 -1.75 -5.00 3.28
C PHE A 10 -0.58 -5.93 2.92
N TYR A 11 -0.75 -6.82 1.95
CA TYR A 11 0.33 -7.71 1.50
C TYR A 11 1.49 -6.93 0.86
N ALA A 12 1.20 -5.89 0.07
CA ALA A 12 2.22 -5.02 -0.51
C ALA A 12 3.02 -4.26 0.57
N ALA A 13 2.35 -3.76 1.61
CA ALA A 13 3.02 -3.12 2.74
C ALA A 13 3.92 -4.11 3.51
N LEU A 14 3.46 -5.34 3.71
CA LEU A 14 4.29 -6.40 4.29
C LEU A 14 5.52 -6.71 3.42
N ASP A 15 5.37 -6.74 2.09
CA ASP A 15 6.48 -6.99 1.17
C ASP A 15 7.53 -5.88 1.22
N ALA A 16 7.10 -4.61 1.32
CA ALA A 16 8.01 -3.48 1.48
C ALA A 16 8.85 -3.62 2.76
N ILE A 17 8.22 -3.89 3.90
CA ILE A 17 8.92 -4.12 5.19
C ILE A 17 9.83 -5.34 5.13
N ARG A 18 9.38 -6.42 4.46
CA ARG A 18 10.18 -7.62 4.26
C ARG A 18 11.46 -7.33 3.48
N ARG A 19 11.36 -6.53 2.41
CA ARG A 19 12.50 -6.13 1.57
C ARG A 19 13.45 -5.21 2.31
N ASP A 20 12.92 -4.23 3.04
CA ASP A 20 13.70 -3.32 3.90
C ASP A 20 14.50 -4.09 4.97
N ARG A 21 13.88 -5.12 5.56
CA ARG A 21 14.55 -6.00 6.54
C ARG A 21 15.39 -7.11 5.90
N GLU A 22 15.47 -7.18 4.57
CA GLU A 22 16.22 -8.17 3.79
C GLU A 22 15.93 -9.65 4.16
N ILE A 23 14.68 -9.98 4.49
CA ILE A 23 14.31 -11.36 4.87
C ILE A 23 13.42 -12.06 3.84
N SER A 24 13.45 -13.39 3.84
CA SER A 24 12.56 -14.21 3.00
C SER A 24 11.15 -14.30 3.60
N TRP A 25 10.15 -14.61 2.77
CA TRP A 25 8.78 -14.89 3.23
C TRP A 25 8.71 -16.03 4.25
N LYS A 26 9.58 -17.04 4.12
CA LYS A 26 9.71 -18.11 5.11
C LYS A 26 10.07 -17.54 6.49
N LYS A 27 10.98 -16.57 6.55
CA LYS A 27 11.39 -15.93 7.80
C LYS A 27 10.32 -14.98 8.34
N VAL A 28 9.54 -14.33 7.47
CA VAL A 28 8.34 -13.58 7.88
C VAL A 28 7.35 -14.51 8.58
N ALA A 29 7.01 -15.64 7.97
CA ALA A 29 6.10 -16.63 8.56
C ALA A 29 6.57 -17.08 9.95
N GLU A 30 7.86 -17.42 10.09
CA GLU A 30 8.45 -17.81 11.36
C GLU A 30 8.37 -16.69 12.42
N LYS A 31 8.77 -15.45 12.06
CA LYS A 31 8.78 -14.32 12.99
C LYS A 31 7.38 -13.85 13.39
N ALA A 32 6.45 -13.86 12.45
CA ALA A 32 5.05 -13.52 12.69
C ALA A 32 4.23 -14.69 13.24
N LYS A 33 4.83 -15.88 13.41
CA LYS A 33 4.15 -17.10 13.89
C LYS A 33 2.90 -17.47 13.07
N VAL A 34 2.99 -17.29 11.74
CA VAL A 34 1.93 -17.70 10.79
C VAL A 34 2.44 -18.79 9.87
N SER A 35 1.53 -19.53 9.23
CA SER A 35 1.93 -20.54 8.26
C SER A 35 2.47 -19.92 6.97
N ALA A 36 3.44 -20.57 6.32
CA ALA A 36 3.91 -20.16 4.99
C ALA A 36 2.77 -20.17 3.95
N SER A 37 1.84 -21.12 4.06
CA SER A 37 0.66 -21.20 3.20
C SER A 37 -0.27 -20.00 3.34
N THR A 38 -0.36 -19.39 4.53
CA THR A 38 -1.09 -18.13 4.75
C THR A 38 -0.51 -17.02 3.87
N LEU A 39 0.81 -16.84 3.88
CA LEU A 39 1.48 -15.82 3.07
C LEU A 39 1.35 -16.09 1.56
N THR A 40 1.50 -17.34 1.13
CA THR A 40 1.30 -17.72 -0.28
C THR A 40 -0.11 -17.37 -0.76
N ARG A 41 -1.13 -17.69 0.05
CA ARG A 41 -2.52 -17.36 -0.27
C ARG A 41 -2.75 -15.84 -0.30
N MET A 42 -2.12 -15.10 0.61
CA MET A 42 -2.18 -13.63 0.60
C MET A 42 -1.55 -13.04 -0.65
N GLY A 43 -0.42 -13.58 -1.12
CA GLY A 43 0.18 -13.18 -2.39
C GLY A 43 -0.70 -13.48 -3.62
N GLN A 44 -1.70 -14.35 -3.48
CA GLN A 44 -2.73 -14.64 -4.48
C GLN A 44 -4.01 -13.80 -4.27
N GLY A 45 -3.95 -12.75 -3.44
CA GLY A 45 -5.08 -11.87 -3.13
C GLY A 45 -6.09 -12.44 -2.14
N LYS A 46 -5.82 -13.60 -1.50
CA LYS A 46 -6.72 -14.13 -0.46
C LYS A 46 -6.52 -13.40 0.87
N ARG A 47 -7.60 -13.19 1.60
CA ARG A 47 -7.55 -12.58 2.93
C ARG A 47 -6.96 -13.54 3.97
N PRO A 48 -6.13 -13.04 4.90
CA PRO A 48 -5.81 -13.79 6.11
C PRO A 48 -7.05 -13.89 7.01
N ASP A 49 -7.07 -14.89 7.88
CA ASP A 49 -7.96 -14.89 9.05
C ASP A 49 -7.53 -13.82 10.07
N VAL A 50 -8.37 -13.59 11.08
CA VAL A 50 -8.18 -12.53 12.08
C VAL A 50 -6.89 -12.72 12.89
N ASP A 51 -6.56 -13.96 13.25
CA ASP A 51 -5.38 -14.26 14.06
C ASP A 51 -4.09 -14.02 13.25
N SER A 52 -4.07 -14.51 12.02
CA SER A 52 -2.97 -14.28 11.07
C SER A 52 -2.78 -12.79 10.78
N LEU A 53 -3.88 -12.05 10.63
CA LEU A 53 -3.86 -10.60 10.43
C LEU A 53 -3.24 -9.88 11.62
N ALA A 54 -3.69 -10.18 12.84
CA ALA A 54 -3.17 -9.58 14.07
C ALA A 54 -1.68 -9.89 14.28
N ALA A 55 -1.28 -11.14 14.01
CA ALA A 55 0.11 -11.56 14.16
C ALA A 55 1.05 -10.87 13.14
N LEU A 56 0.61 -10.75 11.88
CA LEU A 56 1.36 -10.03 10.85
C LEU A 56 1.42 -8.52 11.11
N ALA A 57 0.32 -7.92 11.57
CA ALA A 57 0.28 -6.52 11.96
C ALA A 57 1.23 -6.23 13.13
N SER A 58 1.22 -7.09 14.16
CA SER A 58 2.14 -6.99 15.29
C SER A 58 3.61 -7.07 14.86
N TRP A 59 3.95 -8.03 14.00
CA TRP A 59 5.32 -8.21 13.50
C TRP A 59 5.82 -7.03 12.63
N SER A 60 4.93 -6.49 11.81
CA SER A 60 5.25 -5.41 10.87
C SER A 60 5.12 -4.02 11.49
N SER A 61 4.44 -3.91 12.64
CA SER A 61 4.03 -2.64 13.24
C SER A 61 3.12 -1.80 12.32
N LEU A 62 2.43 -2.45 11.37
CA LEU A 62 1.44 -1.80 10.52
C LEU A 62 0.12 -1.61 11.27
N ASP A 63 -0.49 -0.44 11.11
CA ASP A 63 -1.85 -0.20 11.56
C ASP A 63 -2.84 -0.77 10.52
N VAL A 64 -3.54 -1.83 10.93
CA VAL A 64 -4.52 -2.53 10.07
C VAL A 64 -5.69 -1.61 9.68
N SER A 65 -6.00 -0.59 10.50
CA SER A 65 -7.09 0.36 10.24
C SER A 65 -6.93 1.08 8.90
N GLN A 66 -5.68 1.31 8.47
CA GLN A 66 -5.34 1.97 7.20
C GLN A 66 -5.75 1.18 5.97
N PHE A 67 -5.94 -0.14 6.13
CA PHE A 67 -6.34 -1.04 5.05
C PHE A 67 -7.86 -1.29 5.06
N TYR A 68 -8.62 -0.71 6.00
CA TYR A 68 -10.07 -0.73 5.96
C TYR A 68 -10.62 0.49 5.22
N ARG A 69 -11.21 0.27 4.05
CA ARG A 69 -11.96 1.29 3.31
C ARG A 69 -13.35 1.41 3.92
N THR A 70 -13.56 2.40 4.79
CA THR A 70 -14.92 2.84 5.15
C THR A 70 -15.41 3.85 4.10
N GLU A 71 -16.71 3.83 3.80
CA GLU A 71 -17.34 4.74 2.81
C GLU A 71 -17.12 6.23 3.15
N THR A 72 -16.83 6.54 4.41
CA THR A 72 -16.51 7.87 4.94
C THR A 72 -15.04 8.27 4.84
N MET A 73 -14.10 7.35 4.54
CA MET A 73 -12.69 7.67 4.28
C MET A 73 -12.43 7.86 2.79
N THR A 74 -13.13 8.79 2.16
CA THR A 74 -12.78 9.28 0.83
C THR A 74 -11.60 10.24 0.96
N ARG A 75 -10.37 9.70 1.09
CA ARG A 75 -9.16 10.50 0.88
C ARG A 75 -9.26 11.10 -0.52
N SER A 76 -9.26 12.42 -0.63
CA SER A 76 -9.33 13.06 -1.93
C SER A 76 -8.05 12.74 -2.69
N GLN A 77 -8.15 12.53 -4.00
CA GLN A 77 -6.96 12.32 -4.84
C GLN A 77 -5.97 13.50 -4.74
N LYS A 78 -6.47 14.71 -4.42
CA LYS A 78 -5.63 15.88 -4.12
C LYS A 78 -4.80 15.69 -2.85
N ASP A 79 -5.39 15.09 -1.82
CA ASP A 79 -4.71 14.82 -0.54
C ASP A 79 -3.61 13.78 -0.74
N THR A 80 -3.88 12.73 -1.53
CA THR A 80 -2.89 11.70 -1.86
C THR A 80 -1.68 12.28 -2.61
N LEU A 81 -1.91 13.13 -3.61
CA LEU A 81 -0.82 13.75 -4.37
C LEU A 81 0.01 14.72 -3.50
N ALA A 82 -0.64 15.49 -2.62
CA ALA A 82 0.05 16.37 -1.69
C ALA A 82 0.94 15.59 -0.70
N GLU A 83 0.46 14.45 -0.20
CA GLU A 83 1.23 13.59 0.71
C GLU A 83 2.42 12.93 0.01
N ILE A 84 2.21 12.36 -1.19
CA ILE A 84 3.30 11.76 -1.98
C ILE A 84 4.40 12.78 -2.27
N THR A 85 4.03 13.99 -2.70
CA THR A 85 5.02 15.04 -2.99
C THR A 85 5.75 15.52 -1.74
N THR A 86 5.09 15.53 -0.58
CA THR A 86 5.73 15.81 0.71
C THR A 86 6.74 14.73 1.08
N LEU A 87 6.38 13.45 0.94
CA LEU A 87 7.26 12.31 1.23
C LEU A 87 8.50 12.30 0.33
N LEU A 88 8.34 12.52 -0.98
CA LEU A 88 9.45 12.57 -1.94
C LEU A 88 10.46 13.68 -1.61
N ARG A 89 9.99 14.82 -1.09
CA ARG A 89 10.86 15.93 -0.67
C ARG A 89 11.51 15.71 0.69
N ALA A 90 10.89 14.90 1.55
CA ALA A 90 11.41 14.57 2.87
C ALA A 90 12.46 13.45 2.83
N ASP A 91 12.49 12.64 1.76
CA ASP A 91 13.46 11.57 1.58
C ASP A 91 14.87 12.13 1.32
N ARG A 92 15.78 11.89 2.26
CA ARG A 92 17.17 12.37 2.21
C ARG A 92 18.02 11.64 1.17
N ASN A 93 17.57 10.50 0.66
CA ASN A 93 18.27 9.71 -0.34
C ASN A 93 17.93 10.15 -1.77
N ILE A 94 16.91 10.99 -1.96
CA ILE A 94 16.51 11.52 -3.26
C ILE A 94 17.09 12.93 -3.43
N LYS A 95 17.87 13.15 -4.48
CA LYS A 95 18.39 14.49 -4.78
C LYS A 95 17.24 15.41 -5.21
N GLY A 96 17.38 16.71 -4.95
CA GLY A 96 16.30 17.68 -5.22
C GLY A 96 15.78 17.68 -6.66
N GLU A 97 16.66 17.48 -7.65
CA GLU A 97 16.29 17.38 -9.07
C GLU A 97 15.54 16.08 -9.40
N ASP A 98 15.97 14.95 -8.83
CA ASP A 98 15.30 13.66 -8.99
C ASP A 98 13.90 13.68 -8.37
N ALA A 99 13.75 14.29 -7.18
CA ALA A 99 12.46 14.46 -6.52
C ALA A 99 11.49 15.30 -7.35
N GLN A 100 11.97 16.39 -7.97
CA GLN A 100 11.16 17.22 -8.88
C GLN A 100 10.72 16.45 -10.13
N THR A 101 11.61 15.63 -10.69
CA THR A 101 11.32 14.81 -11.86
C THR A 101 10.25 13.76 -11.53
N MET A 102 10.38 13.07 -10.38
CA MET A 102 9.38 12.12 -9.88
C MET A 102 8.03 12.81 -9.62
N GLU A 103 8.04 13.98 -9.00
CA GLU A 103 6.83 14.78 -8.77
C GLU A 103 6.12 15.13 -10.09
N LEU A 104 6.86 15.57 -11.11
CA LEU A 104 6.30 15.90 -12.42
C LEU A 104 5.69 14.67 -13.12
N MET A 105 6.39 13.53 -13.09
CA MET A 105 5.90 12.29 -13.68
C MET A 105 4.60 11.83 -13.02
N ILE A 106 4.55 11.85 -11.68
CA ILE A 106 3.35 11.45 -10.93
C ILE A 106 2.20 12.41 -11.21
N LYS A 107 2.43 13.73 -11.19
CA LYS A 107 1.40 14.74 -11.53
C LYS A 107 0.81 14.52 -12.91
N THR A 108 1.67 14.31 -13.91
CA THR A 108 1.25 14.09 -15.30
C THR A 108 0.38 12.84 -15.43
N LEU A 109 0.79 11.74 -14.81
CA LEU A 109 0.03 10.49 -14.84
C LEU A 109 -1.33 10.62 -14.14
N TYR A 110 -1.39 11.31 -13.00
CA TYR A 110 -2.64 11.57 -12.29
C TYR A 110 -3.61 12.42 -13.11
N GLU A 111 -3.12 13.47 -13.78
CA GLU A 111 -3.94 14.32 -14.63
C GLU A 111 -4.51 13.59 -15.84
N ASP A 112 -3.70 12.72 -16.46
CA ASP A 112 -4.13 11.89 -17.57
C ASP A 112 -5.20 10.87 -17.15
N MET A 113 -5.01 10.18 -16.02
CA MET A 113 -6.03 9.29 -15.45
C MET A 113 -7.32 10.03 -15.08
N ARG A 114 -7.21 11.28 -14.60
CA ARG A 114 -8.37 12.13 -14.31
C ARG A 114 -9.15 12.47 -15.59
N LYS A 115 -8.46 12.86 -16.66
CA LYS A 115 -9.10 13.15 -17.96
C LYS A 115 -9.82 11.92 -18.49
N ARG A 116 -9.16 10.76 -18.52
CA ARG A 116 -9.76 9.49 -18.96
C ARG A 116 -11.02 9.10 -18.16
N ARG A 117 -11.05 9.37 -16.86
CA ARG A 117 -12.25 9.13 -16.03
C ARG A 117 -13.37 10.12 -16.33
N ALA A 118 -13.06 11.38 -16.59
CA ALA A 118 -14.06 12.40 -16.96
C ALA A 118 -14.65 12.13 -18.35
N ASP A 119 -13.82 11.71 -19.30
CA ASP A 119 -14.22 11.41 -20.67
C ASP A 119 -15.02 10.09 -20.73
N GLY A 120 -14.64 9.08 -19.94
CA GLY A 120 -15.37 7.81 -19.84
C GLY A 120 -16.68 7.87 -19.03
N ALA A 121 -16.97 8.97 -18.34
CA ALA A 121 -18.23 9.18 -17.61
C ALA A 121 -19.30 9.92 -18.45
N GLN A 122 -19.00 10.25 -19.71
CA GLN A 122 -19.92 10.90 -20.66
C GLN A 122 -20.60 9.91 -21.63
N VAL A 123 -20.50 8.59 -21.42
CA VAL A 123 -21.11 7.55 -22.25
C VAL A 123 -22.08 6.70 -21.43
#